data_AF-A0A5D2PSA2-F1
#
_entry.id   AF-A0A5D2PSA2-F1
#
_cell.length_a   1.000
_cell.length_b   1.000
_cell.length_c   1.000
_cell.angle_alpha   90.00
_cell.angle_beta   90.00
_cell.angle_gamma   90.00
#
_symmetry.space_group_name_H-M   'P 1'
#
loop_
_entity.id
_entity.type
_entity.pdbx_description
1 polymer ?
#
loop_
_entity_poly.entity_id
_entity_poly.type
_entity_poly.pdbx_seq_one_letter_code
_entity_poly.pdbx_strand_id
1 'polypeptide(L)'
;MPVMLRSPKFYRHWLDFRRNLQNWARKRMFQPDIMMDLVTLVKVPIDSHNGLMSSDNKYKSCAVVGNSGILLNTDHGKFIDGHEAVIRLNNARTERFEKNVGSKTSISFVNSNILHLCARRDGCFCHPYGGNVPMVMYICQPVHFMDYLVCNSSHKAPLLITDPRFDMLCSRIVKYYSAKRFVEDTGKALSEWGSTHDGSMFHYSSGMQAVMLALGICDKVSIFGFGKSTLAKHHYHTNQKAELRLHDYEAEYAFYHDLVKNPRAIPFISDKFRFPPVVFYQ
;
A
#
# COMPACT_ATOMS: atom_id res chain seq x y z
N MET A 1 -5.74 -20.99 11.07
CA MET A 1 -6.16 -22.41 11.20
C MET A 1 -5.71 -23.16 9.95
N PRO A 2 -4.97 -24.27 10.05
CA PRO A 2 -4.66 -25.08 8.88
C PRO A 2 -5.97 -25.73 8.40
N VAL A 3 -6.48 -25.29 7.25
CA VAL A 3 -7.64 -25.89 6.62
C VAL A 3 -7.25 -27.31 6.25
N MET A 4 -7.81 -28.33 6.93
CA MET A 4 -7.54 -29.73 6.58
C MET A 4 -7.85 -29.95 5.09
N LEU A 5 -6.86 -30.47 4.35
CA LEU A 5 -6.88 -30.70 2.90
C LEU A 5 -8.10 -31.52 2.41
N ARG A 6 -8.76 -32.25 3.30
CA ARG A 6 -9.94 -33.09 3.02
C ARG A 6 -11.27 -32.49 3.47
N SER A 7 -11.31 -31.26 3.98
CA SER A 7 -12.57 -30.63 4.40
C SER A 7 -13.34 -30.04 3.20
N PRO A 8 -14.68 -30.04 3.20
CA PRO A 8 -15.48 -29.37 2.17
C PRO A 8 -15.17 -27.85 2.06
N LYS A 9 -14.73 -27.24 3.16
CA LYS A 9 -14.25 -25.85 3.20
C LYS A 9 -12.96 -25.67 2.37
N PHE A 10 -12.03 -26.64 2.41
CA PHE A 10 -10.82 -26.62 1.58
C PHE A 10 -11.15 -26.58 0.09
N TYR A 11 -12.10 -27.41 -0.37
CA TYR A 11 -12.47 -27.45 -1.79
C TYR A 11 -13.03 -26.10 -2.29
N ARG A 12 -13.88 -25.43 -1.50
CA ARG A 12 -14.37 -24.08 -1.81
C ARG A 12 -13.23 -23.07 -1.88
N HIS A 13 -12.36 -23.04 -0.87
CA HIS A 13 -11.18 -22.16 -0.87
C HIS A 13 -10.23 -22.47 -2.05
N TRP A 14 -10.08 -23.72 -2.45
CA TRP A 14 -9.26 -24.11 -3.61
C TRP A 14 -9.83 -23.60 -4.94
N LEU A 15 -11.15 -23.67 -5.13
CA LEU A 15 -11.79 -23.10 -6.31
C LEU A 15 -11.64 -21.58 -6.37
N ASP A 16 -11.88 -20.90 -5.24
CA ASP A 16 -11.70 -19.45 -5.15
C ASP A 16 -10.24 -19.04 -5.36
N PHE A 17 -9.29 -19.82 -4.83
CA PHE A 17 -7.86 -19.62 -5.03
C PHE A 17 -7.50 -19.67 -6.52
N ARG A 18 -7.91 -20.73 -7.22
CA ARG A 18 -7.65 -20.88 -8.66
C ARG A 18 -8.27 -19.74 -9.46
N ARG A 19 -9.51 -19.34 -9.13
CA ARG A 19 -10.19 -18.21 -9.79
C ARG A 19 -9.43 -16.91 -9.59
N ASN A 20 -9.07 -16.58 -8.36
CA ASN A 20 -8.32 -15.35 -8.04
C ASN A 20 -6.95 -15.35 -8.71
N LEU A 21 -6.22 -16.46 -8.66
CA LEU A 21 -4.90 -16.59 -9.28
C LEU A 21 -4.97 -16.46 -10.81
N GLN A 22 -5.94 -17.10 -11.46
CA GLN A 22 -6.14 -16.99 -12.91
C GLN A 22 -6.49 -15.57 -13.34
N ASN A 23 -7.40 -14.91 -12.61
CA ASN A 23 -7.77 -13.52 -12.87
C ASN A 23 -6.58 -12.58 -12.66
N TRP A 24 -5.83 -12.78 -11.58
CA TRP A 24 -4.63 -12.01 -11.28
C TRP A 24 -3.57 -12.13 -12.40
N ALA A 25 -3.30 -13.36 -12.84
CA ALA A 25 -2.34 -13.62 -13.92
C ALA A 25 -2.80 -13.00 -15.26
N ARG A 26 -4.07 -13.15 -15.63
CA ARG A 26 -4.62 -12.61 -16.88
C ARG A 26 -4.61 -11.08 -16.95
N LYS A 27 -4.88 -10.41 -15.82
CA LYS A 27 -4.95 -8.94 -15.74
C LYS A 27 -3.59 -8.28 -15.50
N ARG A 28 -2.51 -9.05 -15.36
CA ARG A 28 -1.15 -8.54 -15.08
C ARG A 28 -0.52 -7.88 -16.30
N MET A 29 -1.14 -6.78 -16.74
CA MET A 29 -0.76 -6.01 -17.90
C MET A 29 -0.68 -4.54 -17.50
N PHE A 30 0.14 -3.78 -18.23
CA PHE A 30 0.21 -2.35 -18.01
C PHE A 30 -1.01 -1.65 -18.62
N GLN A 31 -1.67 -0.81 -17.83
CA GLN A 31 -2.75 0.08 -18.29
C GLN A 31 -2.56 1.48 -17.67
N PRO A 32 -2.33 2.53 -18.49
CA PRO A 32 -2.02 3.87 -17.98
C PRO A 32 -3.21 4.57 -17.31
N ASP A 33 -4.43 4.16 -17.64
CA ASP A 33 -5.67 4.77 -17.15
C ASP A 33 -6.16 4.20 -15.79
N ILE A 34 -5.49 3.18 -15.24
CA ILE A 34 -5.95 2.46 -14.03
C ILE A 34 -6.19 3.36 -12.82
N MET A 35 -5.48 4.49 -12.74
CA MET A 35 -5.63 5.47 -11.65
C MET A 35 -7.05 6.06 -11.57
N MET A 36 -7.76 6.16 -12.70
CA MET A 36 -9.14 6.67 -12.75
C MET A 36 -10.16 5.61 -12.30
N ASP A 37 -9.84 4.33 -12.43
CA ASP A 37 -10.71 3.22 -12.02
C ASP A 37 -10.68 2.98 -10.50
N LEU A 38 -9.70 3.54 -9.77
CA LEU A 38 -9.46 3.23 -8.35
C LEU A 38 -10.64 3.61 -7.44
N VAL A 39 -11.43 4.62 -7.78
CA VAL A 39 -12.65 4.96 -7.03
C VAL A 39 -13.63 3.80 -7.09
N THR A 40 -13.95 3.32 -8.29
CA THR A 40 -14.89 2.20 -8.48
C THR A 40 -14.33 0.89 -7.94
N LEU A 41 -13.02 0.66 -8.07
CA LEU A 41 -12.39 -0.60 -7.65
C LEU A 41 -12.18 -0.71 -6.13
N VAL A 42 -11.99 0.42 -5.44
CA VAL A 42 -11.60 0.41 -4.02
C VAL A 42 -12.57 1.19 -3.16
N LYS A 43 -12.83 2.47 -3.46
CA LYS A 43 -13.67 3.34 -2.63
C LYS A 43 -15.14 2.90 -2.63
N VAL A 44 -15.73 2.64 -3.80
CA VAL A 44 -17.15 2.28 -3.92
C VAL A 44 -17.52 1.02 -3.11
N PRO A 45 -16.77 -0.10 -3.18
CA PRO A 45 -17.03 -1.28 -2.34
C PRO A 45 -16.91 -1.01 -0.85
N ILE A 46 -15.96 -0.16 -0.44
CA ILE A 46 -15.77 0.24 0.96
C ILE A 46 -16.96 1.06 1.46
N ASP A 47 -17.35 2.10 0.72
CA ASP A 47 -18.46 2.99 1.09
C ASP A 47 -19.80 2.25 1.13
N SER A 48 -20.05 1.40 0.14
CA SER A 48 -21.26 0.57 0.07
C SER A 48 -21.40 -0.33 1.30
N HIS A 49 -20.30 -0.90 1.79
CA HIS A 49 -20.30 -1.71 3.01
C HIS A 49 -20.61 -0.88 4.25
N ASN A 50 -20.09 0.35 4.32
CA ASN A 50 -20.32 1.27 5.44
C ASN A 50 -21.71 1.93 5.41
N GLY A 51 -22.58 1.56 4.47
CA GLY A 51 -23.91 2.16 4.32
C GLY A 51 -23.88 3.62 3.85
N LEU A 52 -22.75 4.08 3.31
CA LEU A 52 -22.62 5.40 2.72
C LEU A 52 -23.20 5.36 1.30
N MET A 53 -23.85 6.45 0.87
CA MET A 53 -24.29 6.58 -0.52
C MET A 53 -23.09 6.44 -1.44
N SER A 54 -23.04 5.36 -2.21
CA SER A 54 -21.96 5.07 -3.13
C SER A 54 -21.91 6.15 -4.20
N SER A 55 -20.88 6.98 -4.10
CA SER A 55 -20.59 8.04 -5.06
C SER A 55 -19.27 7.74 -5.75
N ASP A 56 -19.26 7.91 -7.07
CA ASP A 56 -18.04 7.87 -7.89
C ASP A 56 -17.12 9.08 -7.65
N ASN A 57 -17.48 9.96 -6.70
CA ASN A 57 -16.61 11.03 -6.25
C ASN A 57 -15.49 10.50 -5.34
N LYS A 58 -14.34 11.17 -5.40
CA LYS A 58 -13.21 10.96 -4.51
C LYS A 58 -13.52 11.43 -3.08
N TYR A 59 -12.76 10.95 -2.10
CA TYR A 59 -12.74 11.55 -0.76
C TYR A 59 -12.15 12.97 -0.83
N LYS A 60 -12.69 13.92 -0.07
CA LYS A 60 -12.22 15.32 -0.07
C LYS A 60 -10.77 15.43 0.41
N SER A 61 -10.38 14.61 1.38
CA SER A 61 -9.03 14.61 1.91
C SER A 61 -8.62 13.25 2.46
N CYS A 62 -7.37 12.87 2.21
CA CYS A 62 -6.78 11.64 2.73
C CYS A 62 -5.46 11.91 3.43
N ALA A 63 -5.27 11.27 4.58
CA ALA A 63 -3.97 11.15 5.22
C ALA A 63 -3.40 9.76 4.94
N VAL A 64 -2.18 9.70 4.40
CA VAL A 64 -1.40 8.45 4.30
C VAL A 64 -0.35 8.48 5.40
N VAL A 65 -0.47 7.55 6.37
CA VAL A 65 0.40 7.51 7.54
C VAL A 65 1.37 6.35 7.38
N GLY A 66 2.62 6.70 7.08
CA GLY A 66 3.76 5.79 7.08
C GLY A 66 4.17 5.37 8.48
N ASN A 67 5.16 4.49 8.57
CA ASN A 67 5.57 3.91 9.85
C ASN A 67 6.85 4.55 10.41
N SER A 68 7.44 5.53 9.73
CA SER A 68 8.74 6.12 10.12
C SER A 68 8.73 6.69 11.53
N GLY A 69 9.83 6.51 12.26
CA GLY A 69 10.04 7.04 13.60
C GLY A 69 10.03 8.57 13.68
N ILE A 70 10.17 9.27 12.54
CA ILE A 70 10.12 10.74 12.47
C ILE A 70 8.82 11.30 13.05
N LEU A 71 7.73 10.53 12.96
CA LEU A 71 6.42 10.91 13.49
C LEU A 71 6.45 11.20 15.00
N LEU A 72 7.40 10.64 15.75
CA LEU A 72 7.51 10.87 17.19
C LEU A 72 8.01 12.28 17.55
N ASN A 73 8.51 13.04 16.57
CA ASN A 73 9.01 14.39 16.79
C ASN A 73 7.91 15.45 16.74
N THR A 74 6.71 15.10 16.27
CA THR A 74 5.62 16.05 16.01
C THR A 74 4.28 15.53 16.53
N ASP A 75 3.40 16.43 16.97
CA ASP A 75 2.08 16.09 17.51
C ASP A 75 0.99 16.16 16.41
N HIS A 76 1.19 15.42 15.31
CA HIS A 76 0.28 15.46 14.16
C HIS A 76 -1.04 14.69 14.35
N GLY A 77 -1.25 14.01 15.48
CA GLY A 77 -2.33 13.04 15.62
C GLY A 77 -3.73 13.61 15.38
N LYS A 78 -4.04 14.78 15.95
CA LYS A 78 -5.34 15.46 15.72
C LYS A 78 -5.50 15.91 14.26
N PHE A 79 -4.41 16.33 13.62
CA PHE A 79 -4.42 16.79 12.25
C PHE A 79 -4.61 15.62 11.26
N ILE A 80 -3.98 14.47 11.54
CA ILE A 80 -4.21 13.22 10.81
C ILE A 80 -5.69 12.81 10.91
N ASP A 81 -6.23 12.75 12.13
CA ASP A 81 -7.61 12.31 12.37
C ASP A 81 -8.67 13.24 11.75
N GLY A 82 -8.31 14.49 11.46
CA GLY A 82 -9.17 15.47 10.79
C GLY A 82 -9.39 15.24 9.29
N HIS A 83 -8.65 14.32 8.65
CA HIS A 83 -8.87 13.97 7.25
C HIS A 83 -10.12 13.11 7.08
N GLU A 84 -10.77 13.16 5.91
CA GLU A 84 -11.98 12.35 5.65
C GLU A 84 -11.66 10.86 5.71
N ALA A 85 -10.58 10.43 5.05
CA ALA A 85 -10.06 9.08 5.14
C ALA A 85 -8.61 9.06 5.66
N VAL A 86 -8.30 8.07 6.52
CA VAL A 86 -6.93 7.82 6.99
C VAL A 86 -6.49 6.43 6.55
N ILE A 87 -5.42 6.37 5.75
CA ILE A 87 -4.81 5.14 5.25
C ILE A 87 -3.58 4.83 6.09
N ARG A 88 -3.54 3.66 6.73
CA ARG A 88 -2.40 3.19 7.52
C ARG A 88 -1.80 1.93 6.94
N LEU A 89 -0.49 1.75 7.17
CA LEU A 89 0.28 0.68 6.54
C LEU A 89 0.46 -0.52 7.44
N ASN A 90 0.31 -1.71 6.87
CA ASN A 90 0.68 -2.99 7.48
C ASN A 90 0.05 -3.19 8.87
N ASN A 91 0.85 -3.32 9.93
CA ASN A 91 0.38 -3.55 11.30
C ASN A 91 1.02 -2.55 12.27
N ALA A 92 0.90 -1.26 11.98
CA ALA A 92 1.46 -0.20 12.80
C ALA A 92 0.58 0.05 14.02
N ARG A 93 1.17 -0.03 15.22
CA ARG A 93 0.42 0.21 16.46
C ARG A 93 0.04 1.69 16.54
N THR A 94 -1.20 2.03 16.84
CA THR A 94 -1.61 3.42 17.13
C THR A 94 -1.65 3.69 18.63
N GLU A 95 -1.99 2.66 19.42
CA GLU A 95 -2.07 2.76 20.88
C GLU A 95 -0.75 3.25 21.50
N ARG A 96 -0.84 4.25 22.37
CA ARG A 96 0.26 4.99 23.03
C ARG A 96 1.02 5.97 22.13
N PHE A 97 0.65 6.09 20.86
CA PHE A 97 1.23 7.01 19.89
C PHE A 97 0.19 7.98 19.31
N GLU A 98 -1.05 7.98 19.82
CA GLU A 98 -2.19 8.71 19.26
C GLU A 98 -1.94 10.21 19.17
N LYS A 99 -1.15 10.77 20.11
CA LYS A 99 -0.73 12.17 20.07
C LYS A 99 0.02 12.52 18.79
N ASN A 100 0.88 11.61 18.32
CA ASN A 100 1.73 11.78 17.17
C ASN A 100 1.07 11.32 15.87
N VAL A 101 0.45 10.12 15.89
CA VAL A 101 0.00 9.43 14.69
C VAL A 101 -1.52 9.36 14.54
N GLY A 102 -2.28 9.82 15.52
CA GLY A 102 -3.74 9.77 15.53
C GLY A 102 -4.28 8.37 15.87
N SER A 103 -5.60 8.28 15.93
CA SER A 103 -6.35 7.07 16.30
C SER A 103 -7.24 6.55 15.16
N LYS A 104 -7.63 7.42 14.23
CA LYS A 104 -8.52 7.09 13.12
C LYS A 104 -7.80 6.18 12.12
N THR A 105 -8.52 5.16 11.65
CA THR A 105 -8.11 4.33 10.51
C THR A 105 -9.34 4.03 9.66
N SER A 106 -9.34 4.53 8.42
CA SER A 106 -10.41 4.29 7.45
C SER A 106 -10.06 3.14 6.51
N ILE A 107 -8.79 3.00 6.14
CA ILE A 107 -8.30 1.95 5.25
C ILE A 107 -7.00 1.38 5.81
N SER A 108 -6.93 0.06 5.95
CA SER A 108 -5.71 -0.68 6.25
C SER A 108 -5.05 -1.14 4.94
N PHE A 109 -3.92 -0.56 4.56
CA PHE A 109 -3.18 -0.97 3.37
C PHE A 109 -2.05 -1.93 3.72
N VAL A 110 -2.09 -3.18 3.24
CA VAL A 110 -1.28 -4.28 3.80
C VAL A 110 -0.52 -5.04 2.71
N ASN A 111 0.76 -5.33 2.98
CA ASN A 111 1.51 -6.32 2.22
C ASN A 111 1.08 -7.74 2.60
N SER A 112 0.76 -8.58 1.63
CA SER A 112 0.36 -9.99 1.86
C SER A 112 1.34 -10.83 2.70
N ASN A 113 2.65 -10.52 2.73
CA ASN A 113 3.61 -11.17 3.63
C ASN A 113 3.28 -10.94 5.11
N ILE A 114 2.69 -9.79 5.47
CA ILE A 114 2.26 -9.50 6.85
C ILE A 114 1.18 -10.49 7.27
N LEU A 115 0.24 -10.78 6.35
CA LEU A 115 -0.81 -11.77 6.58
C LEU A 115 -0.23 -13.18 6.65
N HIS A 116 0.70 -13.53 5.77
CA HIS A 116 1.34 -14.85 5.73
C HIS A 116 2.07 -15.19 7.04
N LEU A 117 2.81 -14.22 7.59
CA LEU A 117 3.50 -14.36 8.89
C LEU A 117 2.51 -14.54 10.04
N CYS A 118 1.32 -13.96 9.93
CA CYS A 118 0.27 -14.05 10.92
C CYS A 118 -0.49 -15.39 10.84
N ALA A 119 -0.87 -15.82 9.64
CA ALA A 119 -1.66 -17.04 9.40
C ALA A 119 -0.99 -18.32 9.93
N ARG A 120 0.34 -18.31 10.10
CA ARG A 120 1.16 -19.42 10.61
C ARG A 120 1.32 -19.46 12.13
N ARG A 121 0.80 -18.48 12.89
CA ARG A 121 0.90 -18.41 14.36
C ARG A 121 -0.48 -18.56 15.01
N ASP A 122 -0.59 -19.45 15.99
CA ASP A 122 -1.81 -19.58 16.80
C ASP A 122 -2.04 -18.28 17.60
N GLY A 123 -3.28 -17.78 17.58
CA GLY A 123 -3.66 -16.52 18.21
C GLY A 123 -3.38 -15.25 17.39
N CYS A 124 -2.90 -15.38 16.16
CA CYS A 124 -2.68 -14.20 15.31
C CYS A 124 -3.97 -13.75 14.63
N PHE A 125 -4.30 -12.47 14.79
CA PHE A 125 -5.48 -11.84 14.23
C PHE A 125 -5.14 -11.18 12.90
N CYS A 126 -5.87 -11.54 11.86
CA CYS A 126 -5.68 -11.02 10.52
C CYS A 126 -6.31 -9.61 10.32
N HIS A 127 -6.37 -8.83 11.41
CA HIS A 127 -7.10 -7.57 11.52
C HIS A 127 -6.22 -6.51 12.20
N PRO A 128 -5.19 -5.99 11.51
CA PRO A 128 -4.16 -5.14 12.11
C PRO A 128 -4.73 -3.90 12.80
N TYR A 129 -5.80 -3.33 12.24
CA TYR A 129 -6.49 -2.15 12.79
C TYR A 129 -7.91 -2.47 13.28
N GLY A 130 -8.22 -3.74 13.55
CA GLY A 130 -9.54 -4.19 14.00
C GLY A 130 -10.42 -4.76 12.88
N GLY A 131 -11.39 -5.60 13.27
CA GLY A 131 -12.20 -6.39 12.33
C GLY A 131 -13.16 -5.58 11.45
N ASN A 132 -13.41 -4.32 11.79
CA ASN A 132 -14.35 -3.43 11.09
C ASN A 132 -13.64 -2.39 10.18
N VAL A 133 -12.31 -2.41 10.10
CA VAL A 133 -11.56 -1.50 9.23
C VAL A 133 -11.35 -2.19 7.89
N PRO A 134 -11.86 -1.64 6.77
CA PRO A 134 -11.61 -2.17 5.44
C PRO A 134 -10.12 -2.32 5.15
N MET A 135 -9.77 -3.39 4.45
CA MET A 135 -8.39 -3.72 4.15
C MET A 135 -8.16 -3.82 2.65
N VAL A 136 -7.08 -3.20 2.18
CA VAL A 136 -6.62 -3.28 0.78
C VAL A 136 -5.24 -3.94 0.79
N MET A 137 -5.08 -5.01 0.01
CA MET A 137 -3.91 -5.88 0.06
C MET A 137 -3.33 -6.13 -1.33
N TYR A 138 -2.01 -6.00 -1.44
CA TYR A 138 -1.30 -6.45 -2.63
C TYR A 138 -0.63 -7.81 -2.39
N ILE A 139 -0.71 -8.68 -3.41
CA ILE A 139 -0.24 -10.06 -3.35
C ILE A 139 1.19 -10.16 -3.88
N CYS A 140 2.13 -10.53 -3.01
CA CYS A 140 3.54 -10.69 -3.35
C CYS A 140 3.87 -12.10 -3.88
N GLN A 141 3.15 -13.12 -3.40
CA GLN A 141 3.37 -14.50 -3.80
C GLN A 141 2.03 -15.21 -4.03
N PRO A 142 1.94 -16.11 -5.03
CA PRO A 142 0.70 -16.85 -5.31
C PRO A 142 0.13 -17.58 -4.09
N VAL A 143 0.98 -18.12 -3.20
CA VAL A 143 0.53 -18.82 -1.99
C VAL A 143 -0.28 -17.92 -1.05
N HIS A 144 -0.04 -16.60 -1.05
CA HIS A 144 -0.75 -15.67 -0.17
C HIS A 144 -2.23 -15.48 -0.54
N PHE A 145 -2.68 -15.92 -1.72
CA PHE A 145 -4.12 -15.97 -2.02
C PHE A 145 -4.85 -16.89 -1.03
N MET A 146 -4.21 -17.93 -0.50
CA MET A 146 -4.82 -18.76 0.55
C MET A 146 -4.95 -18.00 1.86
N ASP A 147 -3.92 -17.27 2.25
CA ASP A 147 -3.96 -16.44 3.46
C ASP A 147 -5.08 -15.41 3.36
N TYR A 148 -5.21 -14.77 2.19
CA TYR A 148 -6.32 -13.87 1.86
C TYR A 148 -7.68 -14.54 2.05
N LEU A 149 -7.91 -15.73 1.47
CA LEU A 149 -9.21 -16.40 1.54
C LEU A 149 -9.57 -16.79 2.97
N VAL A 150 -8.58 -17.26 3.74
CA VAL A 150 -8.78 -17.60 5.15
C VAL A 150 -9.13 -16.34 5.93
N CYS A 151 -8.39 -15.23 5.75
CA CYS A 151 -8.68 -14.00 6.46
C CYS A 151 -10.01 -13.36 6.06
N ASN A 152 -10.32 -13.32 4.76
CA ASN A 152 -11.57 -12.76 4.25
C ASN A 152 -12.81 -13.51 4.79
N SER A 153 -12.66 -14.80 5.14
CA SER A 153 -13.76 -15.57 5.75
C SER A 153 -14.08 -15.15 7.20
N SER A 154 -13.15 -14.49 7.90
CA SER A 154 -13.31 -14.05 9.29
C SER A 154 -13.35 -12.53 9.47
N HIS A 155 -12.91 -11.76 8.47
CA HIS A 155 -12.92 -10.31 8.50
C HIS A 155 -14.33 -9.77 8.25
N LYS A 156 -14.76 -8.77 9.04
CA LYS A 156 -16.13 -8.23 8.96
C LYS A 156 -16.27 -7.16 7.89
N ALA A 157 -15.23 -6.35 7.72
CA ALA A 157 -15.15 -5.32 6.68
C ALA A 157 -14.64 -5.87 5.35
N PRO A 158 -14.75 -5.12 4.23
CA PRO A 158 -14.25 -5.55 2.94
C PRO A 158 -12.74 -5.77 2.96
N LEU A 159 -12.31 -6.95 2.51
CA LEU A 159 -10.91 -7.27 2.26
C LEU A 159 -10.69 -7.36 0.75
N LEU A 160 -10.01 -6.36 0.19
CA LEU A 160 -9.83 -6.18 -1.25
C LEU A 160 -8.40 -6.52 -1.66
N ILE A 161 -8.25 -7.20 -2.80
CA ILE A 161 -6.95 -7.36 -3.47
C ILE A 161 -6.77 -6.23 -4.47
N THR A 162 -5.59 -5.63 -4.52
CA THR A 162 -5.25 -4.61 -5.52
C THR A 162 -5.39 -5.15 -6.94
N ASP A 163 -5.84 -4.29 -7.86
CA ASP A 163 -5.92 -4.68 -9.27
C ASP A 163 -4.49 -4.90 -9.84
N PRO A 164 -4.21 -6.02 -10.53
CA PRO A 164 -2.88 -6.30 -11.06
C PRO A 164 -2.35 -5.23 -12.02
N ARG A 165 -3.23 -4.48 -12.68
CA ARG A 165 -2.86 -3.34 -13.54
C ARG A 165 -2.29 -2.19 -12.72
N PHE A 166 -2.84 -1.98 -11.52
CA PHE A 166 -2.36 -0.98 -10.56
C PHE A 166 -1.00 -1.40 -9.98
N ASP A 167 -0.84 -2.68 -9.64
CA ASP A 167 0.45 -3.24 -9.22
C ASP A 167 1.53 -3.05 -10.29
N MET A 168 1.19 -3.29 -11.56
CA MET A 168 2.09 -3.12 -12.70
C MET A 168 2.48 -1.66 -12.92
N LEU A 169 1.53 -0.73 -12.80
CA LEU A 169 1.80 0.71 -12.87
C LEU A 169 2.80 1.13 -11.79
N CYS A 170 2.54 0.77 -10.52
CA CYS A 170 3.42 1.12 -9.41
C CYS A 170 4.82 0.52 -9.57
N SER A 171 4.91 -0.75 -10.01
CA SER A 171 6.19 -1.40 -10.29
C SER A 171 6.99 -0.68 -11.38
N ARG A 172 6.34 -0.25 -12.47
CA ARG A 172 7.01 0.49 -13.55
C ARG A 172 7.53 1.85 -13.11
N ILE A 173 6.74 2.60 -12.34
CA ILE A 173 7.14 3.92 -11.83
C ILE A 173 8.38 3.77 -10.95
N VAL A 174 8.36 2.92 -9.92
CA VAL A 174 9.51 2.78 -9.01
C VAL A 174 10.74 2.23 -9.74
N LYS A 175 10.56 1.28 -10.68
CA LYS A 175 11.66 0.80 -11.53
C LYS A 175 12.27 1.91 -12.37
N TYR A 176 11.45 2.81 -12.94
CA TYR A 176 11.96 3.95 -13.70
C TYR A 176 12.81 4.88 -12.82
N TYR A 177 12.33 5.25 -11.64
CA TYR A 177 13.10 6.12 -10.73
C TYR A 177 14.41 5.45 -10.30
N SER A 178 14.39 4.17 -9.94
CA SER A 178 15.60 3.42 -9.56
C SER A 178 16.59 3.29 -10.72
N ALA A 179 16.11 2.93 -11.92
CA ALA A 179 16.92 2.82 -13.11
C ALA A 179 17.54 4.15 -13.53
N LYS A 180 16.75 5.24 -13.52
CA LYS A 180 17.20 6.59 -13.84
C LYS A 180 18.31 7.02 -12.89
N ARG A 181 18.06 6.93 -11.58
CA ARG A 181 19.05 7.26 -10.55
C ARG A 181 20.31 6.42 -10.69
N PHE A 182 20.21 5.13 -10.93
CA PHE A 182 21.37 4.27 -11.12
C PHE A 182 22.27 4.75 -12.26
N VAL A 183 21.69 5.08 -13.41
CA VAL A 183 22.47 5.60 -14.55
C VAL A 183 23.08 6.96 -14.23
N GLU A 184 22.31 7.87 -13.61
CA GLU A 184 22.76 9.22 -13.27
C GLU A 184 23.85 9.23 -12.17
N ASP A 185 23.69 8.41 -11.12
CA ASP A 185 24.58 8.39 -9.96
C ASP A 185 25.85 7.57 -10.21
N THR A 186 25.78 6.51 -11.03
CA THR A 186 26.92 5.58 -11.23
C THR A 186 27.60 5.70 -12.59
N GLY A 187 26.94 6.31 -13.59
CA GLY A 187 27.40 6.34 -14.98
C GLY A 187 27.40 4.99 -15.70
N LYS A 188 26.90 3.91 -15.07
CA LYS A 188 26.86 2.56 -15.65
C LYS A 188 25.73 2.40 -16.66
N ALA A 189 25.83 1.39 -17.51
CA ALA A 189 24.79 1.07 -18.48
C ALA A 189 23.53 0.51 -17.79
N LEU A 190 22.35 0.86 -18.31
CA LEU A 190 21.07 0.37 -17.77
C LEU A 190 20.98 -1.16 -17.69
N SER A 191 21.67 -1.88 -18.58
CA SER A 191 21.73 -3.35 -18.55
C SER A 191 22.33 -3.91 -17.25
N GLU A 192 23.14 -3.13 -16.54
CA GLU A 192 23.75 -3.51 -15.26
C GLU A 192 22.85 -3.23 -14.05
N TRP A 193 21.73 -2.51 -14.23
CA TRP A 193 20.82 -2.18 -13.14
C TRP A 193 20.27 -3.45 -12.48
N GLY A 194 19.86 -4.42 -13.31
CA GLY A 194 19.18 -5.64 -12.85
C GLY A 194 20.03 -6.53 -11.96
N SER A 195 21.34 -6.63 -12.21
CA SER A 195 22.26 -7.39 -11.37
C SER A 195 22.61 -6.66 -10.07
N THR A 196 22.55 -5.33 -10.06
CA THR A 196 22.87 -4.50 -8.89
C THR A 196 21.70 -4.40 -7.90
N HIS A 197 20.46 -4.44 -8.40
CA HIS A 197 19.24 -4.18 -7.63
C HIS A 197 18.34 -5.41 -7.46
N ASP A 198 18.87 -6.61 -7.73
CA ASP A 198 18.09 -7.86 -7.74
C ASP A 198 16.79 -7.69 -8.55
N GLY A 199 16.90 -7.27 -9.81
CA GLY A 199 15.78 -6.75 -10.62
C GLY A 199 14.55 -7.67 -10.75
N SER A 200 14.73 -8.99 -10.54
CA SER A 200 13.66 -9.98 -10.47
C SER A 200 12.81 -9.88 -9.19
N MET A 201 13.44 -9.50 -8.07
CA MET A 201 12.83 -9.34 -6.75
C MET A 201 12.51 -7.87 -6.42
N PHE A 202 12.96 -6.92 -7.25
CA PHE A 202 12.70 -5.51 -7.09
C PHE A 202 11.21 -5.20 -6.97
N HIS A 203 10.84 -4.55 -5.87
CA HIS A 203 9.45 -4.25 -5.54
C HIS A 203 9.34 -2.91 -4.83
N TYR A 204 8.22 -2.22 -5.03
CA TYR A 204 7.87 -1.00 -4.30
C TYR A 204 7.52 -1.29 -2.83
N SER A 205 7.69 -0.31 -1.95
CA SER A 205 7.23 -0.37 -0.56
C SER A 205 5.71 -0.28 -0.45
N SER A 206 5.13 -0.80 0.64
CA SER A 206 3.69 -0.65 0.90
C SER A 206 3.27 0.82 0.96
N GLY A 207 4.17 1.70 1.41
CA GLY A 207 3.93 3.14 1.48
C GLY A 207 3.76 3.76 0.10
N MET A 208 4.63 3.41 -0.85
CA MET A 208 4.55 3.93 -2.22
C MET A 208 3.20 3.60 -2.87
N GLN A 209 2.77 2.35 -2.78
CA GLN A 209 1.49 1.96 -3.38
C GLN A 209 0.29 2.54 -2.64
N ALA A 210 0.36 2.71 -1.32
CA ALA A 210 -0.69 3.38 -0.56
C ALA A 210 -0.82 4.87 -0.92
N VAL A 211 0.32 5.56 -1.16
CA VAL A 211 0.33 6.92 -1.70
C VAL A 211 -0.34 6.95 -3.06
N MET A 212 0.05 6.07 -3.97
CA MET A 212 -0.56 5.94 -5.30
C MET A 212 -2.07 5.68 -5.21
N LEU A 213 -2.51 4.83 -4.29
CA LEU A 213 -3.93 4.59 -4.05
C LEU A 213 -4.63 5.89 -3.66
N ALA A 214 -4.10 6.61 -2.66
CA ALA A 214 -4.67 7.87 -2.19
C ALA A 214 -4.80 8.92 -3.30
N LEU A 215 -3.85 9.01 -4.23
CA LEU A 215 -3.94 9.91 -5.39
C LEU A 215 -5.15 9.56 -6.29
N GLY A 216 -5.43 8.27 -6.44
CA GLY A 216 -6.56 7.76 -7.21
C GLY A 216 -7.92 8.03 -6.58
N ILE A 217 -8.01 7.96 -5.25
CA ILE A 217 -9.30 7.99 -4.52
C ILE A 217 -9.57 9.28 -3.74
N CYS A 218 -8.67 10.27 -3.76
CA CYS A 218 -8.80 11.51 -2.97
C CYS A 218 -8.52 12.79 -3.76
N ASP A 219 -9.19 13.89 -3.38
CA ASP A 219 -9.01 15.22 -3.97
C ASP A 219 -7.83 16.00 -3.36
N LYS A 220 -7.40 15.63 -2.15
CA LYS A 220 -6.21 16.18 -1.48
C LYS A 220 -5.52 15.07 -0.70
N VAL A 221 -4.20 15.01 -0.77
CA VAL A 221 -3.42 13.98 -0.05
C VAL A 221 -2.38 14.63 0.86
N SER A 222 -2.40 14.26 2.13
CA SER A 222 -1.38 14.59 3.12
C SER A 222 -0.61 13.32 3.49
N ILE A 223 0.72 13.38 3.45
CA ILE A 223 1.58 12.23 3.66
C ILE A 223 2.43 12.46 4.91
N PHE A 224 2.38 11.53 5.85
CA PHE A 224 3.02 11.62 7.16
C PHE A 224 3.95 10.44 7.39
N GLY A 225 5.14 10.65 7.94
CA GLY A 225 6.00 9.53 8.34
C GLY A 225 6.64 8.79 7.17
N PHE A 226 6.95 9.52 6.10
CA PHE A 226 7.74 9.07 4.95
C PHE A 226 9.07 9.83 4.96
N GLY A 227 10.16 9.11 4.72
CA GLY A 227 11.50 9.67 4.77
C GLY A 227 12.33 9.11 5.92
N LYS A 228 13.60 9.51 5.89
CA LYS A 228 14.66 9.00 6.74
C LYS A 228 15.24 10.11 7.62
N SER A 229 15.49 9.79 8.87
CA SER A 229 16.31 10.59 9.77
C SER A 229 17.31 9.68 10.46
N THR A 230 18.58 10.07 10.50
CA THR A 230 19.65 9.32 11.18
C THR A 230 19.44 9.18 12.69
N LEU A 231 18.62 10.07 13.26
CA LEU A 231 18.28 10.11 14.68
C LEU A 231 16.98 9.36 15.00
N ALA A 232 16.17 9.02 13.99
CA ALA A 232 14.90 8.34 14.16
C ALA A 232 15.00 6.83 13.95
N LYS A 233 14.14 6.08 14.62
CA LYS A 233 13.94 4.65 14.32
C LYS A 233 13.29 4.49 12.94
N HIS A 234 13.49 3.33 12.31
CA HIS A 234 12.82 3.02 11.06
C HIS A 234 11.31 2.86 11.26
N HIS A 235 10.88 2.30 12.40
CA HIS A 235 9.48 2.28 12.79
C HIS A 235 9.25 3.01 14.12
N TYR A 236 8.19 3.82 14.20
CA TYR A 236 7.83 4.49 15.46
C TYR A 236 7.35 3.52 16.55
N HIS A 237 6.79 2.37 16.14
CA HIS A 237 6.19 1.38 17.04
C HIS A 237 7.05 0.11 17.25
N THR A 238 8.26 0.04 16.70
CA THR A 238 9.18 -1.09 16.93
C THR A 238 10.61 -0.60 17.24
N ASN A 239 11.50 -1.53 17.60
CA ASN A 239 12.92 -1.23 17.77
C ASN A 239 13.74 -1.37 16.48
N GLN A 240 13.09 -1.53 15.33
CA GLN A 240 13.77 -1.58 14.03
C GLN A 240 14.38 -0.22 13.70
N LYS A 241 15.69 -0.20 13.41
CA LYS A 241 16.44 1.02 13.06
C LYS A 241 16.80 1.12 11.58
N ALA A 242 16.94 -0.02 10.88
CA ALA A 242 17.37 -0.07 9.49
C ALA A 242 16.20 -0.31 8.52
N GLU A 243 16.32 0.30 7.34
CA GLU A 243 15.49 0.04 6.16
C GLU A 243 15.74 -1.38 5.61
N LEU A 244 14.71 -2.00 5.06
CA LEU A 244 14.83 -3.29 4.37
C LEU A 244 15.51 -3.09 3.01
N ARG A 245 16.53 -3.89 2.69
CA ARG A 245 17.24 -3.84 1.40
C ARG A 245 16.39 -4.19 0.17
N LEU A 246 15.16 -4.67 0.36
CA LEU A 246 14.26 -5.10 -0.72
C LEU A 246 13.66 -3.93 -1.51
N HIS A 247 13.64 -2.73 -0.93
CA HIS A 247 13.10 -1.53 -1.56
C HIS A 247 14.20 -0.51 -1.80
N ASP A 248 14.13 0.17 -2.93
CA ASP A 248 14.98 1.33 -3.22
C ASP A 248 14.27 2.59 -2.71
N TYR A 249 14.49 2.89 -1.43
CA TYR A 249 13.86 4.04 -0.77
C TYR A 249 14.26 5.37 -1.38
N GLU A 250 15.49 5.51 -1.87
CA GLU A 250 15.96 6.74 -2.51
C GLU A 250 15.23 7.00 -3.84
N ALA A 251 14.94 5.93 -4.61
CA ALA A 251 14.06 6.02 -5.77
C ALA A 251 12.64 6.44 -5.40
N GLU A 252 12.07 5.91 -4.32
CA GLU A 252 10.75 6.32 -3.83
C GLU A 252 10.75 7.78 -3.33
N TYR A 253 11.80 8.23 -2.64
CA TYR A 253 11.93 9.62 -2.20
C TYR A 253 12.04 10.58 -3.39
N ALA A 254 12.75 10.21 -4.45
CA ALA A 254 12.77 10.97 -5.69
C ALA A 254 11.38 11.05 -6.35
N PHE A 255 10.64 9.94 -6.38
CA PHE A 255 9.26 9.92 -6.84
C PHE A 255 8.36 10.85 -6.00
N TYR A 256 8.46 10.79 -4.68
CA TYR A 256 7.69 11.67 -3.79
C TYR A 256 8.03 13.15 -3.98
N HIS A 257 9.30 13.46 -4.25
CA HIS A 257 9.73 14.82 -4.55
C HIS A 257 9.05 15.35 -5.82
N ASP A 258 9.07 14.57 -6.91
CA ASP A 258 8.41 14.91 -8.16
C ASP A 258 6.88 14.99 -7.98
N LEU A 259 6.29 14.12 -7.18
CA LEU A 259 4.86 14.17 -6.87
C LEU A 259 4.42 15.50 -6.24
N VAL A 260 5.30 16.17 -5.50
CA VAL A 260 5.01 17.50 -4.92
C VAL A 260 5.40 18.63 -5.86
N LYS A 261 6.55 18.52 -6.52
CA LYS A 261 7.15 19.63 -7.28
C LYS A 261 6.81 19.65 -8.75
N ASN A 262 6.75 18.48 -9.38
CA ASN A 262 6.49 18.32 -10.80
C ASN A 262 5.72 17.02 -11.12
N PRO A 263 4.44 16.91 -10.72
CA PRO A 263 3.67 15.67 -10.92
C PRO A 263 3.57 15.22 -12.38
N ARG A 264 3.68 16.17 -13.33
CA ARG A 264 3.64 15.89 -14.78
C ARG A 264 4.88 15.16 -15.29
N ALA A 265 5.98 15.14 -14.53
CA ALA A 265 7.18 14.38 -14.88
C ALA A 265 7.05 12.88 -14.56
N ILE A 266 6.05 12.48 -13.77
CA ILE A 266 5.86 11.07 -13.39
C ILE A 266 5.40 10.29 -14.63
N PRO A 267 6.18 9.29 -15.10
CA PRO A 267 5.87 8.57 -16.32
C PRO A 267 4.75 7.54 -16.14
N PHE A 268 4.27 7.00 -17.27
CA PHE A 268 3.34 5.86 -17.37
C PHE A 268 1.91 6.11 -16.88
N ILE A 269 1.60 7.30 -16.38
CA ILE A 269 0.24 7.69 -16.00
C ILE A 269 -0.38 8.45 -17.17
N SER A 270 -1.64 8.14 -17.48
CA SER A 270 -2.41 8.80 -18.54
C SER A 270 -2.52 10.31 -18.30
N ASP A 271 -2.35 11.12 -19.35
CA ASP A 271 -2.50 12.59 -19.29
C ASP A 271 -3.92 13.04 -18.88
N LYS A 272 -4.90 12.13 -18.97
CA LYS A 272 -6.27 12.36 -18.49
C LYS A 272 -6.35 12.41 -16.96
N PHE A 273 -5.41 11.76 -16.27
CA PHE A 273 -5.39 11.73 -14.82
C PHE A 273 -4.84 13.05 -14.27
N ARG A 274 -5.63 13.70 -13.41
CA ARG A 274 -5.21 14.91 -12.70
C ARG A 274 -4.74 14.53 -11.30
N PHE A 275 -3.46 14.76 -11.03
CA PHE A 275 -2.90 14.57 -9.70
C PHE A 275 -3.55 15.56 -8.71
N PRO A 276 -4.03 15.09 -7.56
CA PRO A 276 -4.47 15.98 -6.49
C PRO A 276 -3.27 16.71 -5.86
N PRO A 277 -3.46 17.87 -5.21
CA PRO A 277 -2.43 18.49 -4.39
C PRO A 277 -1.94 17.53 -3.29
N VAL A 278 -0.61 17.46 -3.14
CA VAL A 278 0.08 16.60 -2.17
C VAL A 278 0.95 17.44 -1.24
N VAL A 279 0.88 17.16 0.06
CA VAL A 279 1.75 17.79 1.08
C VAL A 279 2.39 16.72 1.93
N PHE A 280 3.71 16.80 2.10
CA PHE A 280 4.47 15.93 3.01
C PHE A 280 4.71 16.62 4.34
N TYR A 281 4.55 15.86 5.42
CA TYR A 281 4.82 16.26 6.79
C TYR A 281 5.88 15.31 7.36
N GLN A 282 7.00 15.91 7.81
CA GLN A 282 8.14 15.22 8.41
C GLN A 282 8.06 15.25 9.93
#